data_AF-A0AAJ1XZR6-F1
#
_entry.id   AF-A0AAJ1XZR6-F1
#
_cell.length_a   1.000
_cell.length_b   1.000
_cell.length_c   1.000
_cell.angle_alpha   90.00
_cell.angle_beta   90.00
_cell.angle_gamma   90.00
#
_symmetry.space_group_name_H-M   'P 1'
#
loop_
_entity.id
_entity.type
_entity.pdbx_description
1 polymer ?
#
loop_
_entity_poly.entity_id
_entity_poly.type
_entity_poly.pdbx_seq_one_letter_code
_entity_poly.pdbx_strand_id
1 'polypeptide(L)' 'MATAKKEVTYRVLDKKNFVGFMHPKTKKFITANENNEFIVSEDDKEAIEILERAADTFKV' A
#
# COMPACT_ATOMS: atom_id res chain seq x y z
N MET A 1 -9.17 16.23 18.20
CA MET A 1 -8.85 16.80 16.88
C MET A 1 -8.39 15.66 16.01
N ALA A 2 -9.12 15.34 14.94
CA ALA A 2 -8.74 14.27 14.02
C ALA A 2 -7.51 14.74 13.23
N THR A 3 -6.33 14.28 13.60
CA THR A 3 -5.13 14.38 12.77
C THR A 3 -5.45 13.66 11.47
N ALA A 4 -5.63 14.42 10.39
CA ALA A 4 -5.66 13.86 9.04
C ALA A 4 -4.34 13.11 8.85
N LYS A 5 -4.40 11.77 8.97
CA LYS A 5 -3.23 10.93 8.74
C LYS A 5 -2.82 11.18 7.30
N LYS A 6 -1.56 11.55 7.09
CA LYS A 6 -1.03 11.64 5.73
C LYS A 6 -1.04 10.23 5.17
N GLU A 7 -1.67 10.07 4.02
CA GLU A 7 -1.77 8.82 3.29
C GLU A 7 -0.94 8.94 2.02
N VAL A 8 -0.28 7.85 1.67
CA VAL A 8 0.45 7.70 0.42
C VAL A 8 -0.22 6.61 -0.40
N THR A 9 -0.32 6.87 -1.70
CA THR A 9 -1.00 5.99 -2.64
C THR A 9 0.03 5.30 -3.52
N TYR A 10 -0.08 3.98 -3.62
CA TYR A 10 0.71 3.16 -4.54
C TYR A 10 -0.24 2.46 -5.50
N ARG A 11 0.04 2.53 -6.80
CA ARG A 11 -0.77 1.86 -7.81
C ARG A 11 -0.06 0.62 -8.34
N VAL A 12 -0.82 -0.45 -8.55
CA VAL A 12 -0.32 -1.68 -9.18
C VAL A 12 -0.19 -1.46 -10.68
N LEU A 13 0.92 -1.93 -11.26
CA LEU A 13 1.14 -1.91 -12.69
C LEU A 13 0.09 -2.78 -13.41
N ASP A 14 -0.43 -2.26 -14.53
CA ASP A 14 -1.34 -3.01 -15.39
C ASP A 14 -0.74 -4.35 -15.81
N LYS A 15 -1.55 -5.43 -15.72
CA LYS A 15 -1.20 -6.84 -15.97
C LYS A 15 -0.38 -7.55 -14.88
N LYS A 16 -0.20 -6.96 -13.69
CA LYS A 16 0.40 -7.66 -12.55
C LYS A 16 -0.68 -8.17 -11.57
N ASN A 17 -0.45 -9.35 -11.00
CA ASN A 17 -1.37 -10.02 -10.07
C ASN A 17 -1.08 -9.66 -8.60
N PHE A 18 -0.70 -8.42 -8.32
CA PHE A 18 -0.40 -8.00 -6.96
C PHE A 18 -1.68 -7.52 -6.26
N VAL A 19 -2.41 -8.47 -5.66
CA VAL A 19 -3.76 -8.25 -5.08
C VAL A 19 -3.70 -7.73 -3.63
N GLY A 20 -2.62 -8.04 -2.90
CA GLY A 20 -2.47 -7.64 -1.52
C GLY A 20 -1.32 -8.33 -0.80
N PHE A 21 -1.03 -7.87 0.41
CA PHE A 21 -0.02 -8.44 1.29
C PHE A 21 -0.47 -8.39 2.75
N MET A 22 0.11 -9.26 3.58
CA MET A 22 -0.12 -9.25 5.01
C MET A 22 0.89 -8.33 5.69
N HIS A 23 0.41 -7.33 6.41
CA HIS A 23 1.26 -6.41 7.14
C HIS A 23 1.99 -7.15 8.28
N PRO A 24 3.33 -7.11 8.36
CA PRO A 24 4.11 -7.95 9.28
C PRO A 24 3.82 -7.66 10.76
N LYS A 25 3.72 -6.39 11.16
CA LYS A 25 3.40 -6.02 12.56
C LYS A 25 1.93 -6.17 12.92
N THR A 26 1.05 -5.51 12.17
CA THR A 26 -0.37 -5.42 12.53
C THR A 26 -1.15 -6.68 12.16
N LYS A 27 -0.56 -7.57 11.37
CA LYS A 27 -1.21 -8.76 10.79
C LYS A 27 -2.46 -8.42 9.97
N LYS A 28 -2.65 -7.14 9.61
CA LYS A 28 -3.75 -6.70 8.77
C LYS A 28 -3.47 -7.10 7.33
N PHE A 29 -4.49 -7.56 6.65
CA PHE A 29 -4.41 -7.78 5.22
C PHE A 29 -4.62 -6.44 4.52
N ILE A 30 -3.60 -5.98 3.79
CA ILE A 30 -3.65 -4.77 2.99
C ILE A 30 -3.87 -5.18 1.54
N THR A 31 -4.92 -4.67 0.94
CA THR A 31 -5.32 -4.97 -0.44
C THR A 31 -5.43 -3.71 -1.25
N ALA A 32 -5.31 -3.85 -2.56
CA ALA A 32 -5.63 -2.77 -3.48
C ALA A 32 -7.14 -2.47 -3.45
N ASN A 33 -7.51 -1.22 -3.69
CA ASN A 33 -8.90 -0.79 -3.89
C ASN A 33 -9.40 -1.16 -5.31
N GLU A 34 -10.61 -0.73 -5.66
CA GLU A 34 -11.21 -0.97 -6.99
C GLU A 34 -10.42 -0.34 -8.15
N ASN A 35 -9.55 0.64 -7.87
CA ASN A 35 -8.67 1.28 -8.84
C ASN A 35 -7.28 0.62 -8.93
N ASN A 36 -7.07 -0.52 -8.26
CA ASN A 36 -5.77 -1.16 -8.08
C ASN A 36 -4.75 -0.28 -7.33
N GLU A 37 -5.22 0.48 -6.34
CA GLU A 37 -4.39 1.35 -5.52
C GLU A 37 -4.35 0.91 -4.05
N PHE A 38 -3.16 0.90 -3.48
CA PHE A 38 -2.89 0.72 -2.07
C PHE A 38 -2.80 2.09 -1.40
N ILE A 39 -3.74 2.35 -0.50
CA ILE A 39 -3.72 3.55 0.35
C ILE A 39 -3.16 3.12 1.70
N VAL A 40 -1.95 3.59 2.01
CA VAL A 40 -1.29 3.30 3.28
C VAL A 40 -0.88 4.60 3.96
N SER A 41 -0.79 4.59 5.29
CA SER A 41 -0.36 5.79 6.02
C SER A 41 1.12 6.08 5.77
N GLU A 42 1.50 7.36 5.64
CA GLU A 42 2.89 7.78 5.51
C GLU A 42 3.75 7.36 6.72
N ASP A 43 3.14 7.24 7.89
CA ASP A 43 3.78 6.75 9.11
C ASP A 43 4.04 5.23 9.07
N ASP A 44 3.36 4.48 8.19
CA ASP A 44 3.44 3.03 8.12
C ASP A 44 4.61 2.56 7.23
N LYS A 45 5.82 2.82 7.73
CA LYS A 45 7.08 2.57 7.01
C LYS A 45 7.23 1.13 6.54
N GLU A 46 6.64 0.16 7.23
CA GLU A 46 6.72 -1.25 6.83
C GLU A 46 5.82 -1.55 5.63
N ALA A 47 4.59 -1.04 5.61
CA ALA A 47 3.72 -1.13 4.45
C ALA A 47 4.36 -0.45 3.23
N ILE A 48 4.96 0.73 3.45
CA ILE A 48 5.67 1.49 2.42
C ILE A 48 6.86 0.70 1.89
N GLU A 49 7.71 0.14 2.75
CA GLU A 49 8.88 -0.64 2.32
C GLU A 49 8.49 -1.85 1.47
N ILE A 50 7.39 -2.53 1.82
CA ILE A 50 6.88 -3.66 1.02
C ILE A 50 6.43 -3.21 -0.36
N LEU A 51 5.70 -2.09 -0.43
CA LEU A 51 5.22 -1.52 -1.70
C LEU A 51 6.39 -0.99 -2.54
N GLU A 52 7.35 -0.30 -1.96
CA GLU A 52 8.55 0.17 -2.66
C GLU A 52 9.44 -0.98 -3.16
N ARG A 53 9.50 -2.11 -2.44
CA ARG A 53 10.21 -3.31 -2.89
C ARG A 53 9.40 -4.14 -3.89
N ALA A 54 8.09 -3.97 -3.95
CA ALA A 54 7.26 -4.64 -4.92
C ALA A 54 7.54 -4.04 -6.31
N ALA A 55 8.20 -4.81 -7.17
CA ALA A 55 8.46 -4.44 -8.57
C ALA A 55 7.18 -4.20 -9.39
N ASP A 56 6.03 -4.60 -8.83
CA ASP A 56 4.72 -4.52 -9.45
C ASP A 56 3.93 -3.28 -9.02
N THR A 57 4.47 -2.41 -8.15
CA THR A 57 3.77 -1.19 -7.70
C THR A 57 4.63 0.06 -7.87
N PHE A 58 3.98 1.22 -7.99
CA PHE A 58 4.64 2.52 -8.08
C PHE A 58 3.88 3.58 -7.28
N LYS A 59 4.61 4.54 -6.72
CA LYS A 59 4.02 5.66 -5.97
C LYS A 59 3.33 6.64 -6.93
N VAL A 60 2.13 7.10 -6.55
CA VAL A 60 1.33 8.11 -7.28
C VAL A 60 1.38 9.44 -6.54
#